data_AF-A0AAW6JNV8-F1
#
_entry.id   AF-A0AAW6JNV8-F1
#
_cell.length_a   1.000
_cell.length_b   1.000
_cell.length_c   1.000
_cell.angle_alpha   90.00
_cell.angle_beta   90.00
_cell.angle_gamma   90.00
#
_symmetry.space_group_name_H-M   'P 1'
#
loop_
_entity.id
_entity.type
_entity.pdbx_description
1 polymer ?
#
loop_
_entity_poly.entity_id
_entity_poly.type
_entity_poly.pdbx_seq_one_letter_code
_entity_poly.pdbx_strand_id
1 'polypeptide(L)'
;MEKLTTLPPDINTHWKAIAPLLTIRNEEEYDQAIVRLNDLIDEIGTNEQHPLYHLLDTLGTLIEVYETEHYPLPNCHENDVLD
;
A
#
# COMPACT_ATOMS: atom_id res chain seq x y z
N MET A 1 -10.24 27.91 -15.00
CA MET A 1 -9.47 26.85 -14.31
C MET A 1 -9.35 27.25 -12.87
N GLU A 2 -10.11 26.60 -11.99
CA GLU A 2 -10.00 26.80 -10.56
C GLU A 2 -8.59 26.37 -10.12
N LYS A 3 -7.84 27.28 -9.50
CA LYS A 3 -6.60 26.89 -8.82
C LYS A 3 -6.99 25.92 -7.71
N LEU A 4 -6.30 24.79 -7.61
CA LEU A 4 -6.36 23.90 -6.45
C LEU A 4 -5.84 24.68 -5.22
N THR A 5 -6.72 25.44 -4.57
CA THR A 5 -6.39 26.27 -3.40
C THR A 5 -6.29 25.45 -2.11
N THR A 6 -6.66 24.17 -2.16
CA THR A 6 -6.65 23.24 -1.02
C THR A 6 -5.32 22.54 -0.80
N LEU A 7 -4.41 22.59 -1.77
CA LEU A 7 -3.11 21.93 -1.67
C LEU A 7 -2.01 22.89 -1.20
N PRO A 8 -1.06 22.42 -0.39
CA PRO A 8 0.13 23.19 -0.06
C PRO A 8 0.89 23.64 -1.32
N PRO A 9 1.48 24.84 -1.32
CA PRO A 9 2.14 25.41 -2.51
C PRO A 9 3.34 24.58 -3.00
N ASP A 10 3.90 23.73 -2.14
CA ASP A 10 5.05 22.86 -2.35
C ASP A 10 4.68 21.37 -2.52
N ILE A 11 3.39 21.06 -2.73
CA ILE A 11 2.91 19.68 -2.88
C ILE A 11 3.64 18.91 -3.98
N ASN A 12 3.99 19.57 -5.09
CA ASN A 12 4.71 18.94 -6.20
C ASN A 12 6.10 18.44 -5.80
N THR A 13 6.75 19.12 -4.84
CA THR A 13 8.09 18.73 -4.36
C THR A 13 7.99 17.48 -3.49
N HIS A 14 7.05 17.46 -2.55
CA HIS A 14 6.83 16.33 -1.65
C HIS A 14 6.25 15.12 -2.38
N TRP A 15 5.35 15.34 -3.33
CA TRP A 15 4.69 14.27 -4.08
C TRP A 15 5.67 13.42 -4.88
N LYS A 16 6.75 13.99 -5.42
CA LYS A 16 7.77 13.21 -6.14
C LYS A 16 8.43 12.14 -5.26
N ALA A 17 8.57 12.40 -3.96
CA ALA A 17 9.13 11.43 -3.01
C ALA A 17 8.08 10.44 -2.52
N ILE A 18 6.82 10.88 -2.37
CA ILE A 18 5.74 10.07 -1.79
C ILE A 18 5.07 9.16 -2.83
N ALA A 19 4.86 9.63 -4.06
CA ALA A 19 4.11 8.90 -5.08
C ALA A 19 4.64 7.48 -5.35
N PRO A 20 5.97 7.24 -5.43
CA PRO A 20 6.50 5.89 -5.62
C PRO A 20 6.21 4.94 -4.45
N LEU A 21 5.95 5.47 -3.24
CA LEU A 21 5.60 4.66 -2.08
C LEU A 21 4.14 4.17 -2.15
N LEU A 22 3.29 4.89 -2.88
CA LEU A 22 1.84 4.66 -2.95
C LEU A 22 1.38 4.10 -4.30
N THR A 23 2.30 3.71 -5.18
CA THR A 23 2.00 3.23 -6.52
C THR A 23 2.46 1.78 -6.66
N ILE A 24 1.52 0.89 -7.00
CA ILE A 24 1.76 -0.52 -7.29
C ILE A 24 1.03 -0.85 -8.58
N ARG A 25 1.78 -1.07 -9.66
CA ARG A 25 1.25 -1.32 -11.02
C ARG A 25 1.81 -2.57 -11.67
N ASN A 26 2.86 -3.13 -11.11
CA ASN A 26 3.55 -4.31 -11.62
C ASN A 26 4.21 -5.08 -10.46
N GLU A 27 4.70 -6.27 -10.76
CA GLU A 27 5.31 -7.19 -9.79
C GLU A 27 6.50 -6.55 -9.04
N GLU A 28 7.37 -5.82 -9.75
CA GLU A 28 8.54 -5.19 -9.14
C GLU A 28 8.15 -4.12 -8.11
N GLU A 29 7.14 -3.30 -8.45
CA GLU A 29 6.58 -2.31 -7.52
C GLU A 29 5.87 -2.98 -6.32
N TYR A 30 5.23 -4.13 -6.54
CA TYR A 30 4.60 -4.92 -5.48
C TYR A 30 5.65 -5.47 -4.51
N ASP A 31 6.72 -6.10 -5.01
CA ASP A 31 7.83 -6.60 -4.18
C ASP A 31 8.44 -5.47 -3.34
N GLN A 32 8.65 -4.29 -3.94
CA GLN A 32 9.13 -3.12 -3.23
C GLN A 32 8.13 -2.62 -2.17
N ALA A 33 6.83 -2.70 -2.45
CA ALA A 33 5.79 -2.33 -1.49
C ALA A 33 5.78 -3.28 -0.28
N ILE A 34 5.98 -4.59 -0.48
CA ILE A 34 6.11 -5.57 0.60
C ILE A 34 7.32 -5.27 1.48
N VAL A 35 8.48 -4.95 0.88
CA VAL A 35 9.68 -4.55 1.65
C VAL A 35 9.39 -3.31 2.50
N ARG A 36 8.79 -2.26 1.91
CA ARG A 36 8.43 -1.03 2.63
C ARG A 36 7.42 -1.29 3.75
N LEU A 37 6.45 -2.18 3.53
CA LEU A 37 5.45 -2.55 4.53
C LEU A 37 6.14 -3.18 5.75
N ASN A 38 7.08 -4.10 5.52
CA ASN A 38 7.85 -4.73 6.59
C ASN A 38 8.72 -3.72 7.35
N ASP A 39 9.42 -2.83 6.65
CA ASP A 39 10.22 -1.76 7.27
C ASP A 39 9.34 -0.85 8.15
N LEU A 40 8.11 -0.54 7.70
CA LEU A 40 7.14 0.23 8.48
C LEU A 40 6.66 -0.53 9.71
N ILE A 41 6.40 -1.83 9.61
CA ILE A 41 6.02 -2.67 10.76
C ILE A 41 7.15 -2.69 11.80
N ASP A 42 8.39 -2.84 11.37
CA ASP A 42 9.55 -2.85 12.26
C ASP A 42 9.77 -1.50 12.96
N GLU A 43 9.58 -0.38 12.25
CA GLU A 43 9.69 0.98 12.81
C GLU A 43 8.53 1.32 13.76
N ILE A 44 7.29 1.01 13.38
CA ILE A 44 6.08 1.34 14.16
C ILE A 44 5.97 0.44 15.39
N GLY A 45 6.33 -0.84 15.24
CA GLY A 45 6.16 -1.87 16.25
C GLY A 45 4.72 -1.95 16.75
N THR A 46 4.52 -1.75 18.05
CA THR A 46 3.19 -1.79 18.69
C THR A 46 2.61 -0.39 18.96
N ASN A 47 3.20 0.67 18.39
CA ASN A 47 2.76 2.04 18.64
C ASN A 47 1.70 2.48 17.62
N GLU A 48 0.43 2.25 17.96
CA GLU A 48 -0.71 2.69 17.12
C GLU A 48 -0.81 4.22 16.96
N GLN A 49 -0.14 5.01 17.80
CA GLN A 49 -0.08 6.47 17.68
C GLN A 49 1.12 6.96 16.86
N HIS A 50 1.86 6.05 16.24
CA HIS A 50 3.03 6.42 15.44
C HIS A 50 2.62 7.30 14.24
N PRO A 51 3.36 8.40 13.93
CA PRO A 51 3.02 9.29 12.82
C PRO A 51 2.90 8.59 11.46
N LEU A 52 3.59 7.46 11.29
CA LEU A 52 3.56 6.65 10.06
C LEU A 52 2.51 5.53 10.06
N TYR A 53 1.73 5.36 11.14
CA TYR A 53 0.73 4.29 11.22
C TYR A 53 -0.27 4.35 10.06
N HIS A 54 -0.78 5.54 9.75
CA HIS A 54 -1.71 5.71 8.62
C HIS A 54 -1.06 5.45 7.25
N LEU A 55 0.26 5.60 7.13
CA LEU A 55 0.98 5.22 5.92
C LEU A 55 1.05 3.70 5.78
N LEU A 56 1.36 2.98 6.88
CA LEU A 56 1.34 1.51 6.93
C LEU A 56 -0.03 0.97 6.53
N ASP A 57 -1.10 1.48 7.14
CA ASP A 57 -2.49 1.09 6.86
C ASP A 57 -2.87 1.31 5.39
N THR A 58 -2.53 2.48 4.84
CA THR A 58 -2.77 2.81 3.43
C THR A 58 -1.99 1.88 2.50
N LEU A 59 -0.72 1.60 2.81
CA LEU A 59 0.11 0.72 1.99
C LEU A 59 -0.41 -0.71 1.99
N GLY A 60 -0.85 -1.23 3.15
CA GLY A 60 -1.50 -2.55 3.25
C GLY A 60 -2.75 -2.65 2.37
N THR A 61 -3.59 -1.62 2.37
CA THR A 61 -4.77 -1.57 1.49
C THR A 61 -4.39 -1.60 0.00
N LEU A 62 -3.33 -0.88 -0.39
CA LEU A 62 -2.87 -0.86 -1.80
C LEU A 62 -2.32 -2.23 -2.24
N ILE A 63 -1.60 -2.90 -1.36
CA ILE A 63 -1.08 -4.26 -1.57
C ILE A 63 -2.25 -5.24 -1.75
N GLU A 64 -3.26 -5.20 -0.86
CA GLU A 64 -4.45 -6.06 -0.94
C GLU A 64 -5.21 -5.89 -2.27
N VAL A 65 -5.37 -4.64 -2.73
CA VAL A 65 -6.00 -4.35 -4.03
C VAL A 65 -5.19 -4.96 -5.17
N TYR A 66 -3.87 -4.82 -5.16
CA TYR A 66 -3.01 -5.42 -6.18
C TYR A 66 -3.12 -6.95 -6.19
N GLU A 67 -3.06 -7.57 -5.00
CA GLU A 67 -3.14 -9.02 -4.84
C GLU A 67 -4.49 -9.58 -5.31
N THR A 68 -5.58 -8.89 -4.99
CA THR A 68 -6.93 -9.28 -5.44
C THR A 68 -7.03 -9.34 -6.96
N GLU A 69 -6.34 -8.44 -7.66
CA GLU A 69 -6.34 -8.40 -9.13
C GLU A 69 -5.37 -9.41 -9.77
N HIS A 70 -4.23 -9.68 -9.14
CA HIS A 70 -3.13 -10.45 -9.74
C HIS A 70 -2.99 -11.88 -9.21
N TYR A 71 -3.36 -12.12 -7.96
CA TYR A 71 -3.34 -13.44 -7.31
C TYR A 71 -4.74 -13.76 -6.77
N PRO A 72 -5.74 -13.93 -7.66
CA PRO A 72 -7.07 -14.31 -7.22
C PRO A 72 -6.95 -15.62 -6.43
N LEU A 73 -7.52 -15.64 -5.22
CA LEU A 73 -7.57 -16.85 -4.42
C LEU A 73 -8.15 -17.97 -5.30
N PRO A 74 -7.49 -19.14 -5.37
CA PRO A 74 -8.07 -20.28 -6.07
C PRO A 74 -9.47 -20.47 -5.50
N ASN A 75 -10.46 -20.62 -6.38
CA ASN A 75 -11.82 -20.88 -5.99
C ASN A 75 -11.78 -22.18 -5.17
N CYS A 76 -11.76 -22.06 -3.84
CA CYS A 76 -11.82 -23.17 -2.92
C CYS A 76 -13.20 -23.76 -3.12
N HIS A 77 -13.33 -24.62 -4.12
CA HIS A 77 -14.52 -25.41 -4.31
C HIS A 77 -14.63 -26.23 -3.02
N GLU A 78 -15.73 -26.00 -2.31
CA GLU A 78 -16.15 -26.63 -1.06
C GLU A 78 -16.18 -28.18 -1.08
N ASN A 79 -15.72 -28.80 -2.17
CA ASN A 79 -15.66 -30.25 -2.38
C ASN A 79 -14.24 -30.85 -2.34
N ASP A 80 -13.17 -30.04 -2.26
CA ASP A 80 -11.78 -30.57 -2.26
C ASP A 80 -11.25 -30.92 -0.86
N VAL A 81 -12.07 -30.80 0.19
CA VAL A 81 -11.67 -31.08 1.58
C VAL A 81 -12.05 -32.47 2.10
N LEU A 82 -12.52 -33.40 1.25
CA LEU A 82 -12.80 -34.78 1.69
C LEU A 82 -12.41 -35.81 0.61
N ASP A 83 -11.19 -36.34 0.72
CA ASP A 83 -10.87 -37.74 0.42
C ASP A 83 -9.70 -38.22 1.29
#